data_AF-A0A0V1PR85-F1
#
_entry.id   AF-A0A0V1PR85-F1
#
_cell.length_a   1.000
_cell.length_b   1.000
_cell.length_c   1.000
_cell.angle_alpha   90.00
_cell.angle_beta   90.00
_cell.angle_gamma   90.00
#
_symmetry.space_group_name_H-M   'P 1'
#
loop_
_entity.id
_entity.type
_entity.pdbx_description
1 polymer ?
#
loop_
_entity_poly.entity_id
_entity_poly.type
_entity_poly.pdbx_seq_one_letter_code
_entity_poly.pdbx_strand_id
1 'polypeptide(L)'
;MYPPGVDTHKFKGTSFHTADWPWKEVDVKNKRVAVVGTGTSCVQVVQEIGAGVKELVVFQRTPNTALPMRQRTDDPKDKEIQLKRRASYPKIFRKLRETSYSGFEFEADVRVALECLPEEIKKNLMIAGKRGVSGFGLETSRTCLLTLRLMS
;
A
#
# COMPACT_ATOMS: atom_id res chain seq x y z
N MET A 1 10.60 18.47 -1.36
CA MET A 1 11.82 18.71 -2.16
C MET A 1 11.53 18.28 -3.58
N TYR A 2 11.72 19.16 -4.57
CA TYR A 2 11.52 18.80 -5.98
C TYR A 2 12.77 18.13 -6.55
N PRO A 3 12.65 17.26 -7.56
CA PRO A 3 13.82 16.71 -8.23
C PRO A 3 14.65 17.84 -8.88
N PRO A 4 15.99 17.69 -8.93
CA PRO A 4 16.86 18.68 -9.54
C PRO A 4 16.49 18.91 -11.01
N GLY A 5 16.51 20.18 -11.44
CA GLY A 5 16.17 20.58 -12.81
C GLY A 5 14.71 21.01 -13.03
N VAL A 6 13.85 20.94 -12.00
CA VAL A 6 12.49 21.50 -12.07
C VAL A 6 12.49 22.94 -11.58
N ASP A 7 12.27 23.89 -12.49
CA ASP A 7 12.09 25.30 -12.17
C ASP A 7 10.62 25.56 -11.77
N THR A 8 10.35 25.48 -10.47
CA THR A 8 9.00 25.69 -9.92
C THR A 8 8.58 27.16 -9.95
N HIS A 9 9.50 28.11 -10.08
CA HIS A 9 9.19 29.55 -10.13
C HIS A 9 8.51 29.96 -11.45
N LYS A 10 8.71 29.20 -12.53
CA LYS A 10 8.02 29.42 -13.81
C LYS A 10 6.60 28.87 -13.84
N PHE A 11 6.27 27.94 -12.95
CA PHE A 11 4.94 27.35 -12.92
C PHE A 11 3.97 28.30 -12.23
N LYS A 12 2.99 28.80 -12.99
CA LYS A 12 1.97 29.75 -12.48
C LYS A 12 0.83 29.08 -11.71
N GLY A 13 0.78 27.75 -11.71
CA GLY A 13 -0.25 26.98 -10.99
C GLY A 13 0.16 26.65 -9.56
N THR A 14 -0.76 26.03 -8.82
CA THR A 14 -0.46 25.52 -7.48
C THR A 14 0.37 24.24 -7.59
N SER A 15 1.49 24.19 -6.88
CA SER A 15 2.32 22.98 -6.76
C SER A 15 2.78 22.81 -5.33
N PHE A 16 2.82 21.58 -4.86
CA PHE A 16 3.33 21.18 -3.55
C PHE A 16 3.82 19.74 -3.62
N HIS A 17 4.63 19.34 -2.64
CA HIS A 17 5.11 17.97 -2.51
C HIS A 17 4.17 17.20 -1.56
N THR A 18 3.89 15.92 -1.80
CA THR A 18 2.94 15.14 -0.98
C THR A 18 3.31 15.06 0.50
N ALA A 19 4.61 15.12 0.82
CA ALA A 19 5.11 15.18 2.20
C ALA A 19 4.91 16.54 2.89
N ASP A 20 4.64 17.60 2.13
CA ASP A 20 4.41 18.96 2.62
C ASP A 20 3.08 19.47 2.06
N TRP A 21 2.03 18.67 2.30
CA TRP A 21 0.69 18.97 1.82
C TRP A 21 0.13 20.17 2.59
N PRO A 22 -0.52 21.14 1.92
CA PRO A 22 -1.06 22.32 2.59
C PRO A 22 -2.13 21.94 3.62
N TRP A 23 -2.09 22.60 4.78
CA TRP A 23 -3.08 22.41 5.86
C TRP A 23 -4.49 22.84 5.48
N LYS A 24 -4.62 23.73 4.50
CA LYS A 24 -5.90 24.18 3.96
C LYS A 24 -6.33 23.22 2.85
N GLU A 25 -7.65 23.02 2.74
CA GLU A 25 -8.23 22.19 1.70
C GLU A 25 -7.84 22.69 0.31
N VAL A 26 -7.37 21.77 -0.54
CA VAL A 26 -7.00 22.07 -1.93
C VAL A 26 -8.21 21.74 -2.79
N ASP A 27 -8.91 22.77 -3.24
CA ASP A 27 -9.97 22.57 -4.23
C ASP A 27 -9.35 22.17 -5.58
N VAL A 28 -9.56 20.93 -5.95
CA VAL A 28 -9.13 20.33 -7.22
C VAL A 28 -10.29 20.16 -8.20
N LYS A 29 -11.51 20.56 -7.83
CA LYS A 29 -12.72 20.33 -8.61
C LYS A 29 -12.63 21.04 -9.96
N ASN A 30 -12.91 20.31 -11.03
CA ASN A 30 -12.85 20.82 -12.41
C ASN A 30 -11.48 21.39 -12.85
N LYS A 31 -10.40 21.12 -12.11
CA LYS A 31 -9.03 21.55 -12.47
C LYS A 31 -8.31 20.46 -13.25
N ARG A 32 -7.27 20.87 -13.99
CA ARG A 32 -6.31 19.93 -14.59
C ARG A 32 -5.20 19.68 -13.59
N VAL A 33 -4.99 18.42 -13.25
CA VAL A 33 -4.03 18.01 -12.22
C VAL A 33 -3.01 17.07 -12.82
N ALA A 34 -1.74 17.33 -12.53
CA ALA A 34 -0.62 16.47 -12.87
C ALA A 34 -0.04 15.88 -11.58
N VAL A 35 0.15 14.56 -11.55
CA VAL A 35 0.83 13.86 -10.45
C VAL A 35 2.11 13.24 -10.99
N VAL A 36 3.24 13.52 -10.33
CA VAL A 36 4.56 13.03 -10.75
C VAL A 36 5.02 11.94 -9.79
N GLY A 37 5.34 10.78 -10.35
CA GLY A 37 5.70 9.59 -9.59
C GLY A 37 4.48 8.74 -9.24
N THR A 38 4.73 7.46 -9.01
CA THR A 38 3.71 6.41 -8.86
C THR A 38 3.91 5.60 -7.57
N GLY A 39 4.57 6.18 -6.57
CA GLY A 39 4.69 5.57 -5.23
C GLY A 39 3.35 5.47 -4.50
N THR A 40 3.36 4.97 -3.26
CA THR A 40 2.15 4.79 -2.44
C THR A 40 1.34 6.07 -2.30
N SER A 41 2.01 7.21 -2.08
CA SER A 41 1.34 8.51 -1.96
C SER A 41 0.58 8.89 -3.22
N CYS A 42 1.10 8.59 -4.41
CA CYS A 42 0.40 8.87 -5.67
C CYS A 42 -0.87 8.03 -5.78
N VAL A 43 -0.79 6.73 -5.50
CA VAL A 43 -1.94 5.83 -5.60
C VAL A 43 -3.10 6.34 -4.74
N GLN A 44 -2.79 6.75 -3.50
CA GLN A 44 -3.79 7.30 -2.58
C GLN A 44 -4.37 8.65 -3.06
N VAL A 45 -3.51 9.58 -3.49
CA VAL A 45 -3.96 10.90 -3.97
C VAL A 45 -4.81 10.78 -5.22
N VAL A 46 -4.39 9.97 -6.20
CA VAL A 46 -5.11 9.73 -7.45
C VAL A 46 -6.47 9.09 -7.20
N GLN A 47 -6.55 8.14 -6.25
CA GLN A 47 -7.81 7.53 -5.84
C GLN A 47 -8.79 8.55 -5.26
N GLU A 48 -8.31 9.48 -4.43
CA GLU A 48 -9.15 10.49 -3.79
C GLU A 48 -9.65 11.55 -4.77
N ILE A 49 -8.75 12.11 -5.60
CA ILE A 49 -9.10 13.26 -6.45
C ILE A 49 -9.68 12.86 -7.82
N GLY A 50 -9.49 11.60 -8.23
CA GLY A 50 -9.74 11.16 -9.62
C GLY A 50 -11.16 11.40 -10.11
N ALA A 51 -12.17 11.32 -9.24
CA ALA A 51 -13.57 11.56 -9.61
C ALA A 51 -13.96 13.05 -9.69
N GLY A 52 -13.16 13.96 -9.11
CA GLY A 52 -13.51 15.38 -8.97
C GLY A 52 -12.79 16.32 -9.94
N VAL A 53 -11.68 15.90 -10.53
CA VAL A 53 -10.86 16.71 -11.43
C VAL A 53 -11.40 16.72 -12.85
N LYS A 54 -11.10 17.78 -13.62
CA LYS A 54 -11.45 17.85 -15.04
C LYS A 54 -10.56 16.94 -15.90
N GLU A 55 -9.28 16.88 -15.55
CA GLU A 55 -8.29 16.07 -16.25
C GLU A 55 -7.20 15.67 -15.25
N LEU A 56 -6.82 14.39 -15.27
CA LEU A 56 -5.77 13.84 -14.42
C LEU A 56 -4.69 13.21 -15.30
N VAL A 57 -3.47 13.70 -15.17
CA VAL A 57 -2.30 13.15 -15.87
C VAL A 57 -1.31 12.62 -14.84
N VAL A 58 -0.95 11.35 -14.95
CA VAL A 58 0.03 10.70 -14.07
C VAL A 58 1.32 10.45 -14.84
N PHE A 59 2.41 11.08 -14.40
CA PHE A 59 3.74 10.86 -14.95
C PHE A 59 4.41 9.69 -14.23
N GLN A 60 4.37 8.53 -14.87
CA GLN A 60 4.94 7.28 -14.35
C GLN A 60 6.34 7.04 -14.93
N ARG A 61 7.33 6.83 -14.05
CA ARG A 61 8.64 6.26 -14.45
C ARG A 61 8.68 4.74 -14.25
N THR A 62 8.22 4.28 -13.09
CA THR A 62 8.19 2.85 -12.72
C THR A 62 6.85 2.52 -12.09
N PRO A 63 6.11 1.51 -12.56
CA PRO A 63 4.78 1.20 -12.04
C PRO A 63 4.83 0.75 -10.57
N ASN A 64 3.75 1.02 -9.84
CA ASN A 64 3.56 0.49 -8.49
C ASN A 64 2.98 -0.93 -8.55
N THR A 65 3.53 -1.86 -7.78
CA THR A 65 2.91 -3.17 -7.55
C THR A 65 1.82 -3.05 -6.48
N ALA A 66 0.74 -2.36 -6.82
CA ALA A 66 -0.36 -2.12 -5.90
C ALA A 66 -1.25 -3.37 -5.74
N LEU A 67 -1.73 -3.61 -4.52
CA LEU A 67 -2.67 -4.69 -4.21
C LEU A 67 -3.91 -4.13 -3.51
N PRO A 68 -5.07 -4.83 -3.58
CA PRO A 68 -6.29 -4.38 -2.91
C PRO A 68 -6.09 -4.23 -1.39
N MET A 69 -6.44 -3.07 -0.85
CA MET A 69 -6.32 -2.77 0.59
C MET A 69 -7.36 -3.53 1.44
N ARG A 70 -8.48 -3.95 0.84
CA ARG A 70 -9.63 -4.56 1.55
C ARG A 70 -10.14 -3.69 2.72
N GLN A 71 -10.13 -2.37 2.50
CA GLN A 71 -10.61 -1.42 3.48
C GLN A 71 -12.09 -1.69 3.80
N ARG A 72 -12.41 -1.74 5.09
CA ARG A 72 -13.77 -1.94 5.60
C ARG A 72 -14.11 -0.80 6.55
N THR A 73 -15.35 -0.36 6.55
CA THR A 73 -15.86 0.57 7.56
C THR A 73 -16.05 -0.16 8.88
N ASP A 74 -15.82 0.52 9.99
CA ASP A 74 -16.15 -0.01 11.31
C ASP A 74 -17.69 -0.09 11.45
N ASP A 75 -18.24 -1.31 11.41
CA ASP A 75 -19.67 -1.55 11.64
C ASP A 75 -19.94 -1.65 13.16
N PRO A 76 -20.94 -0.95 13.71
CA PRO A 76 -21.36 -1.12 15.11
C PRO A 76 -21.59 -2.58 15.54
N LYS A 77 -21.97 -3.47 14.63
CA LYS A 77 -22.15 -4.92 14.88
C LYS A 77 -20.85 -5.64 15.23
N ASP A 78 -19.71 -5.11 14.81
CA ASP A 78 -18.40 -5.68 15.11
C ASP A 78 -17.89 -5.28 16.50
N LYS A 79 -18.60 -4.42 17.23
CA LYS A 79 -18.13 -3.87 18.52
C LYS A 79 -17.79 -4.95 19.53
N GLU A 80 -18.60 -6.02 19.62
CA GLU A 80 -18.33 -7.15 20.51
C GLU A 80 -17.08 -7.92 20.09
N ILE A 81 -16.91 -8.15 18.78
CA ILE A 81 -15.72 -8.80 18.20
C ILE A 81 -14.48 -7.96 18.51
N GLN A 82 -14.57 -6.64 18.36
CA GLN A 82 -13.47 -5.72 18.64
C GLN A 82 -13.12 -5.70 20.14
N LEU A 83 -14.12 -5.74 21.04
CA LEU A 83 -13.87 -5.83 22.48
C LEU A 83 -13.15 -7.12 22.86
N LYS A 84 -13.60 -8.27 22.32
CA LYS A 84 -12.94 -9.57 22.53
C LYS A 84 -11.51 -9.55 22.00
N ARG A 85 -11.28 -8.93 20.83
CA ARG A 85 -9.93 -8.79 20.27
C ARG A 85 -9.03 -7.91 21.14
N ARG A 86 -9.55 -6.81 21.69
CA ARG A 86 -8.81 -5.91 22.60
C ARG A 86 -8.28 -6.63 23.84
N ALA A 87 -9.06 -7.53 24.42
CA ALA A 87 -8.62 -8.34 25.56
C ALA A 87 -7.38 -9.20 25.22
N SER A 88 -7.19 -9.53 23.94
CA SER A 88 -6.05 -10.33 23.46
C SER A 88 -4.84 -9.49 23.03
N TYR A 89 -4.93 -8.15 23.02
CA TYR A 89 -3.86 -7.27 22.54
C TYR A 89 -2.50 -7.48 23.23
N PRO A 90 -2.40 -7.62 24.56
CA PRO A 90 -1.10 -7.85 25.19
C PRO A 90 -0.39 -9.12 24.67
N LYS A 91 -1.17 -10.19 24.43
CA LYS A 91 -0.66 -11.44 23.87
C LYS A 91 -0.24 -11.26 22.41
N ILE A 92 -1.05 -10.57 21.62
CA ILE A 92 -0.75 -10.27 20.21
C ILE A 92 0.53 -9.43 20.12
N PHE A 93 0.64 -8.31 20.83
CA PHE A 93 1.83 -7.45 20.78
C PHE A 93 3.10 -8.16 21.26
N ARG A 94 3.00 -9.03 22.27
CA ARG A 94 4.13 -9.86 22.70
C ARG A 94 4.58 -10.79 21.58
N LYS A 95 3.65 -11.55 20.99
CA LYS A 95 3.94 -12.46 19.86
C LYS A 95 4.56 -11.69 18.69
N LEU A 96 4.00 -10.55 18.32
CA LEU A 96 4.51 -9.75 17.21
C LEU A 96 5.95 -9.27 17.44
N ARG A 97 6.27 -8.85 18.66
CA ARG A 97 7.62 -8.40 19.02
C ARG A 97 8.64 -9.53 19.02
N GLU A 98 8.23 -10.71 19.46
CA GLU A 98 9.13 -11.85 19.68
C GLU A 98 9.34 -12.68 18.41
N THR A 99 8.30 -12.87 17.59
CA THR A 99 8.33 -13.89 16.52
C THR A 99 7.98 -13.37 15.14
N SER A 100 7.33 -12.21 15.01
CA SER A 100 6.93 -11.70 13.68
C SER A 100 8.12 -11.08 12.95
N TYR A 101 8.30 -11.47 11.69
CA TYR A 101 9.33 -10.91 10.82
C TYR A 101 9.09 -9.43 10.49
N SER A 102 7.82 -9.03 10.36
CA SER A 102 7.41 -7.72 9.84
C SER A 102 6.67 -6.86 10.86
N GLY A 103 6.45 -7.39 12.07
CA GLY A 103 5.63 -6.75 13.10
C GLY A 103 4.13 -6.77 12.82
N PHE A 104 3.68 -7.44 11.74
CA PHE A 104 2.27 -7.67 11.45
C PHE A 104 1.82 -9.07 11.89
N GLU A 105 0.51 -9.25 12.09
CA GLU A 105 -0.14 -10.54 12.44
C GLU A 105 -0.18 -11.52 11.25
N PHE A 106 0.95 -11.63 10.55
CA PHE A 106 1.18 -12.48 9.39
C PHE A 106 2.44 -13.31 9.62
N GLU A 107 2.37 -14.58 9.28
CA GLU A 107 3.51 -15.50 9.38
C GLU A 107 4.02 -15.75 7.96
N ALA A 108 5.31 -15.44 7.74
CA ALA A 108 5.95 -15.72 6.47
C ALA A 108 6.08 -17.22 6.26
N ASP A 109 5.76 -17.72 5.06
CA ASP A 109 6.11 -19.09 4.69
C ASP A 109 7.64 -19.22 4.64
N VAL A 110 8.17 -20.12 5.47
CA VAL A 110 9.62 -20.35 5.61
C VAL A 110 10.18 -21.25 4.51
N ARG A 111 9.31 -21.92 3.74
CA ARG A 111 9.72 -22.82 2.67
C ARG A 111 10.25 -22.06 1.47
N VAL A 112 11.20 -22.65 0.76
CA VAL A 112 11.72 -22.07 -0.50
C VAL A 112 10.69 -22.30 -1.59
N ALA A 113 10.30 -21.24 -2.30
CA ALA A 113 9.28 -21.33 -3.34
C ALA A 113 9.61 -22.37 -4.43
N LEU A 114 10.89 -22.57 -4.77
CA LEU A 114 11.32 -23.56 -5.76
C LEU A 114 11.19 -25.01 -5.28
N GLU A 115 11.09 -25.23 -3.97
CA GLU A 115 10.89 -26.55 -3.36
C GLU A 115 9.40 -26.90 -3.23
N CYS A 116 8.52 -25.94 -3.48
CA CYS A 116 7.06 -26.14 -3.46
C CYS A 116 6.53 -26.54 -4.84
N LEU A 117 5.45 -27.32 -4.85
CA LEU A 117 4.73 -27.62 -6.09
C LEU A 117 4.09 -26.33 -6.65
N PRO A 118 4.08 -26.11 -7.98
CA PRO A 118 3.51 -24.90 -8.59
C PRO A 118 2.05 -24.63 -8.18
N GLU A 119 1.23 -25.68 -8.03
CA GLU A 119 -0.16 -25.55 -7.58
C GLU A 119 -0.27 -25.07 -6.12
N GLU A 120 0.66 -25.48 -5.26
CA GLU A 120 0.69 -25.04 -3.87
C GLU A 120 1.11 -23.57 -3.77
N ILE A 121 2.11 -23.16 -4.56
CA ILE A 121 2.54 -21.76 -4.66
C ILE A 121 1.36 -20.89 -5.11
N LYS A 122 0.67 -21.30 -6.17
CA LYS A 122 -0.50 -20.57 -6.70
C LYS A 122 -1.60 -20.45 -5.66
N LYS A 123 -1.89 -21.54 -4.93
CA LYS A 123 -2.88 -21.53 -3.83
C LYS A 123 -2.48 -20.55 -2.73
N ASN A 124 -1.21 -20.56 -2.31
CA ASN A 124 -0.71 -19.67 -1.26
C ASN A 124 -0.76 -18.20 -1.69
N LEU A 125 -0.36 -17.90 -2.93
CA LEU A 125 -0.47 -16.57 -3.52
C LEU A 125 -1.93 -16.08 -3.57
N MET A 126 -2.87 -16.96 -3.93
CA MET A 126 -4.30 -16.62 -3.95
C MET A 126 -4.85 -16.33 -2.55
N ILE A 127 -4.44 -17.10 -1.54
CA ILE A 127 -4.84 -16.86 -0.14
C ILE A 127 -4.27 -15.53 0.36
N ALA A 128 -2.98 -15.30 0.14
CA ALA A 128 -2.30 -14.06 0.54
C ALA A 128 -2.90 -12.83 -0.18
N GLY A 129 -3.23 -12.97 -1.47
CA GLY A 129 -3.90 -11.93 -2.25
C GLY A 129 -5.32 -11.60 -1.75
N LYS A 130 -6.06 -12.57 -1.19
CA LYS A 130 -7.36 -12.32 -0.55
C LYS A 130 -7.21 -11.51 0.75
N ARG A 131 -6.09 -11.66 1.46
CA ARG A 131 -5.77 -10.95 2.72
C ARG A 131 -5.24 -9.53 2.52
N GLY A 132 -5.00 -9.11 1.27
CA GLY A 132 -4.62 -7.73 0.91
C GLY A 132 -3.11 -7.48 0.91
N VAL A 133 -2.71 -6.20 0.82
CA VAL A 133 -1.33 -5.78 0.55
C VAL A 133 -0.31 -6.33 1.56
N SER A 134 -0.65 -6.32 2.84
CA SER A 134 0.22 -6.83 3.91
C SER A 134 0.28 -8.36 3.92
N GLY A 135 -0.80 -9.04 3.54
CA GLY A 135 -0.80 -10.51 3.43
C GLY A 135 0.12 -10.97 2.30
N PHE A 136 -0.06 -10.44 1.09
CA PHE A 136 0.77 -10.83 -0.05
C PHE A 136 2.25 -10.43 0.11
N GLY A 137 2.54 -9.24 0.64
CA GLY A 137 3.92 -8.78 0.79
C GLY A 137 4.71 -9.45 1.91
N LEU A 138 4.03 -10.04 2.91
CA LEU A 138 4.67 -10.51 4.15
C LEU A 138 4.44 -11.99 4.44
N GLU A 139 3.40 -12.62 3.90
CA GLU A 139 3.12 -14.07 4.06
C GLU A 139 3.78 -14.91 2.96
N THR A 140 4.08 -14.31 1.80
CA THR A 140 4.69 -15.04 0.69
C THR A 140 6.11 -15.49 1.05
N SER A 141 6.50 -16.65 0.50
CA SER A 141 7.79 -17.29 0.80
C SER A 141 8.94 -16.28 0.78
N ARG A 142 9.84 -16.36 1.77
CA ARG A 142 11.03 -15.48 1.87
C ARG A 142 11.81 -15.39 0.57
N THR A 143 11.88 -16.48 -0.19
CA THR A 143 12.60 -16.53 -1.47
C THR A 143 11.80 -15.88 -2.61
N CYS A 144 10.46 -15.94 -2.57
CA CYS A 144 9.60 -15.34 -3.60
C CYS A 144 9.75 -13.81 -3.66
N LEU A 145 9.91 -13.15 -2.51
CA LEU A 145 10.18 -11.71 -2.42
C LEU A 145 11.55 -11.32 -3.01
N LEU A 146 12.56 -12.19 -2.92
CA LEU A 146 13.89 -11.96 -3.49
C LEU A 146 13.90 -12.23 -5.01
N THR A 147 13.26 -13.31 -5.45
CA THR A 147 13.20 -13.70 -6.87
C THR A 147 12.42 -12.71 -7.72
N LEU A 148 11.28 -12.19 -7.22
CA LEU A 148 10.53 -11.13 -7.92
C LEU A 148 11.33 -9.84 -8.10
N ARG A 149 12.31 -9.58 -7.23
CA ARG A 149 13.19 -8.40 -7.28
C ARG A 149 14.41 -8.59 -8.20
N LEU A 150 14.77 -9.83 -8.52
CA LEU A 150 15.89 -10.16 -9.41
C LEU A 150 15.45 -10.41 -10.87
N MET A 151 14.17 -10.67 -11.11
CA MET A 151 13.61 -10.88 -12.45
C MET A 151 13.03 -9.62 -13.10
N SER A 152 13.21 -8.43 -12.48
CA SER A 152 12.79 -7.12 -12.99
C SER A 152 13.98 -6.26 -13.38
#